data_AF-A0A812NLI7-F1
#
_entry.id   AF-A0A812NLI7-F1
#
_cell.length_a   1.000
_cell.length_b   1.000
_cell.length_c   1.000
_cell.angle_alpha   90.00
_cell.angle_beta   90.00
_cell.angle_gamma   90.00
#
_symmetry.space_group_name_H-M   'P 1'
#
loop_
_entity.id
_entity.type
_entity.pdbx_description
1 polymer ?
#
loop_
_entity_poly.entity_id
_entity_poly.type
_entity_poly.pdbx_seq_one_letter_code
_entity_poly.pdbx_strand_id
1 'polypeptide(L)'
;MLWSIRVRGLALDCGLQIPVSDSFNKLACGFSKGWNPAEISQKVCHSVNYEFSIDNLSPKPYTLETLNFLQVLPADAVVVGAGVLPNTRFVEGLSLDKNGAIVVNPLLQAEACDNLFAAGDVCAYPALRTGQRVRIEHWDVAMQQGRVAAQNMLGKFQPFTTTPFFWSGLFGNLNLRFVGHAPEALDRVIIEGDVSNMEFISYYTEDDEIRAVATVNK
;
A
#
# COMPACT_ATOMS: atom_id res chain seq x y z
N MET A 1 -3.96 -0.31 -0.33
CA MET A 1 -3.51 -1.45 -1.16
C MET A 1 -3.82 -2.83 -0.55
N LEU A 2 -3.35 -3.17 0.65
CA LEU A 2 -3.65 -4.45 1.33
C LEU A 2 -5.14 -4.67 1.69
N TRP A 3 -5.94 -3.60 1.64
CA TRP A 3 -7.38 -3.65 1.93
C TRP A 3 -8.13 -4.58 0.97
N SER A 4 -7.81 -4.58 -0.33
CA SER A 4 -8.43 -5.50 -1.28
C SER A 4 -8.13 -6.96 -0.94
N ILE A 5 -6.93 -7.26 -0.46
CA ILE A 5 -6.52 -8.60 -0.03
C ILE A 5 -7.32 -9.05 1.20
N ARG A 6 -7.52 -8.15 2.17
CA ARG A 6 -8.36 -8.43 3.35
C ARG A 6 -9.83 -8.66 2.98
N VAL A 7 -10.40 -7.83 2.12
CA VAL A 7 -11.79 -7.99 1.65
C VAL A 7 -11.97 -9.34 0.99
N ARG A 8 -11.01 -9.76 0.15
CA ARG A 8 -11.02 -11.08 -0.48
C ARG A 8 -10.95 -12.21 0.55
N GLY A 9 -10.01 -12.14 1.50
CA GLY A 9 -9.89 -13.16 2.55
C GLY A 9 -11.20 -13.35 3.30
N LEU A 10 -11.82 -12.25 3.74
CA LEU A 10 -13.11 -12.29 4.44
C LEU A 10 -14.23 -12.87 3.57
N ALA A 11 -14.30 -12.48 2.30
CA ALA A 11 -15.35 -12.96 1.42
C ALA A 11 -15.20 -14.46 1.08
N LEU A 12 -13.97 -14.98 1.00
CA LEU A 12 -13.72 -16.43 0.92
C LEU A 12 -14.12 -17.17 2.20
N ASP A 13 -13.85 -16.60 3.38
CA ASP A 13 -14.29 -17.16 4.68
C ASP A 13 -15.83 -17.24 4.77
N CYS A 14 -16.54 -16.35 4.06
CA CYS A 14 -18.00 -16.37 3.92
C CYS A 14 -18.51 -17.31 2.80
N GLY A 15 -17.64 -18.04 2.10
CA GLY A 15 -18.01 -18.95 1.02
C GLY A 15 -18.39 -18.27 -0.30
N LEU A 16 -18.02 -17.00 -0.50
CA LEU A 16 -18.30 -16.27 -1.75
C LEU A 16 -17.31 -16.66 -2.86
N GLN A 17 -17.80 -16.77 -4.09
CA GLN A 17 -16.96 -16.94 -5.28
C GLN A 17 -16.47 -15.57 -5.75
N ILE A 18 -15.15 -15.40 -5.84
CA ILE A 18 -14.53 -14.11 -6.21
C ILE A 18 -13.54 -14.34 -7.36
N PRO A 19 -13.89 -13.95 -8.59
CA PRO A 19 -12.90 -13.80 -9.65
C PRO A 19 -11.93 -12.67 -9.28
N VAL A 20 -10.63 -12.88 -9.48
CA VAL A 20 -9.58 -11.90 -9.12
C VAL A 20 -8.89 -11.41 -10.38
N SER A 21 -8.68 -10.09 -10.48
CA SER A 21 -7.90 -9.48 -11.55
C SER A 21 -6.39 -9.55 -11.28
N ASP A 22 -5.59 -9.66 -12.33
CA ASP A 22 -4.13 -9.81 -12.23
C ASP A 22 -3.38 -8.61 -11.61
N SER A 23 -4.01 -7.44 -11.62
CA SER A 23 -3.53 -6.27 -10.87
C SER A 23 -3.38 -6.58 -9.38
N PHE A 24 -4.26 -7.42 -8.82
CA PHE A 24 -4.16 -7.92 -7.45
C PHE A 24 -2.92 -8.80 -7.25
N ASN A 25 -2.59 -9.66 -8.21
CA ASN A 25 -1.40 -10.51 -8.18
C ASN A 25 -0.12 -9.66 -8.24
N LYS A 26 -0.05 -8.65 -9.13
CA LYS A 26 1.09 -7.71 -9.19
C LYS A 26 1.26 -6.92 -7.88
N LEU A 27 0.17 -6.56 -7.22
CA LEU A 27 0.15 -5.90 -5.91
C LEU A 27 0.70 -6.80 -4.78
N ALA A 28 0.29 -8.06 -4.73
CA ALA A 28 0.88 -9.04 -3.82
C ALA A 28 2.37 -9.26 -4.14
N CYS A 29 2.73 -9.28 -5.43
CA CYS A 29 4.09 -9.46 -5.92
C CYS A 29 5.05 -8.32 -5.60
N GLY A 30 4.56 -7.09 -5.41
CA GLY A 30 5.41 -5.96 -4.98
C GLY A 30 6.05 -6.17 -3.61
N PHE A 31 5.31 -6.80 -2.69
CA PHE A 31 5.83 -7.26 -1.39
C PHE A 31 6.52 -8.62 -1.52
N SER A 32 6.10 -9.45 -2.46
CA SER A 32 6.58 -10.81 -2.63
C SER A 32 7.78 -10.95 -3.59
N LYS A 33 8.52 -9.88 -3.90
CA LYS A 33 9.78 -10.02 -4.64
C LYS A 33 10.69 -10.99 -3.89
N GLY A 34 10.99 -12.14 -4.49
CA GLY A 34 11.73 -13.25 -3.86
C GLY A 34 10.87 -14.35 -3.24
N TRP A 35 9.56 -14.16 -3.11
CA TRP A 35 8.61 -15.20 -2.73
C TRP A 35 8.10 -15.90 -4.00
N ASN A 36 7.92 -17.22 -3.96
CA ASN A 36 7.32 -17.94 -5.09
C ASN A 36 5.83 -17.55 -5.22
N PRO A 37 5.43 -16.80 -6.27
CA PRO A 37 4.05 -16.33 -6.40
C PRO A 37 3.05 -17.47 -6.56
N ALA A 38 3.49 -18.61 -7.12
CA ALA A 38 2.65 -19.79 -7.27
C ALA A 38 2.35 -20.45 -5.92
N GLU A 39 3.32 -20.56 -5.01
CA GLU A 39 3.10 -21.14 -3.68
C GLU A 39 2.21 -20.27 -2.79
N ILE A 40 2.39 -18.95 -2.88
CA ILE A 40 1.56 -18.01 -2.14
C ILE A 40 0.16 -17.97 -2.73
N SER A 41 0.03 -17.82 -4.05
CA SER A 41 -1.27 -17.87 -4.71
C SER A 41 -1.98 -19.21 -4.46
N GLN A 42 -1.29 -20.35 -4.41
CA GLN A 42 -1.94 -21.62 -4.15
C GLN A 42 -2.39 -21.79 -2.68
N LYS A 43 -1.66 -21.22 -1.72
CA LYS A 43 -2.04 -21.24 -0.29
C LYS A 43 -3.04 -20.16 0.10
N VAL A 44 -3.08 -19.06 -0.65
CA VAL A 44 -3.85 -17.84 -0.36
C VAL A 44 -5.06 -17.67 -1.28
N CYS A 45 -4.92 -18.07 -2.53
CA CYS A 45 -5.90 -17.97 -3.60
C CYS A 45 -6.34 -19.37 -4.04
N HIS A 46 -7.26 -19.97 -3.29
CA HIS A 46 -7.88 -21.27 -3.61
C HIS A 46 -8.70 -21.30 -4.94
N SER A 47 -8.55 -20.33 -5.86
CA SER A 47 -9.31 -20.30 -7.12
C SER A 47 -8.69 -19.46 -8.24
N VAL A 48 -9.10 -19.81 -9.47
CA VAL A 48 -8.65 -19.40 -10.81
C VAL A 48 -8.46 -17.89 -11.00
N ASN A 49 -7.33 -17.53 -11.62
CA ASN A 49 -6.99 -16.18 -12.05
C ASN A 49 -7.79 -15.79 -13.30
N TYR A 50 -8.39 -14.59 -13.31
CA TYR A 50 -8.95 -14.01 -14.52
C TYR A 50 -8.25 -12.67 -14.78
N GLU A 51 -7.64 -12.50 -15.94
CA GLU A 51 -7.22 -11.16 -16.38
C GLU A 51 -8.45 -10.35 -16.79
N PHE A 52 -8.81 -9.32 -16.03
CA PHE A 52 -9.86 -8.39 -16.45
C PHE A 52 -9.60 -6.95 -16.01
N SER A 53 -9.91 -6.03 -16.92
CA SER A 53 -10.25 -4.63 -16.64
C SER A 53 -11.77 -4.52 -16.64
N ILE A 54 -12.29 -3.53 -15.91
CA ILE A 54 -13.73 -3.23 -15.90
C ILE A 54 -13.91 -1.99 -16.78
N ASP A 55 -14.49 -2.16 -17.96
CA ASP A 55 -14.72 -1.05 -18.89
C ASP A 55 -16.06 -0.35 -18.63
N ASN A 56 -17.08 -1.12 -18.24
CA ASN A 56 -18.39 -0.63 -17.88
C ASN A 56 -18.97 -1.41 -16.69
N LEU A 57 -19.77 -0.71 -15.88
CA LEU A 57 -20.58 -1.27 -14.82
C LEU A 57 -22.05 -0.90 -15.08
N SER A 58 -22.89 -1.86 -15.46
CA SER A 58 -24.33 -1.65 -15.60
C SER A 58 -25.03 -1.78 -14.24
N PRO A 59 -25.97 -0.88 -13.89
CA PRO A 59 -26.77 -1.05 -12.67
C PRO A 59 -27.77 -2.21 -12.84
N LYS A 60 -27.56 -3.26 -12.03
CA LYS A 60 -28.41 -4.45 -11.76
C LYS A 60 -29.09 -5.17 -12.95
N PRO A 61 -28.79 -6.48 -13.16
CA PRO A 61 -27.67 -7.22 -12.54
C PRO A 61 -26.35 -6.52 -12.87
N TYR A 62 -25.39 -6.53 -11.92
CA TYR A 62 -24.09 -5.95 -12.22
C TYR A 62 -23.40 -6.86 -13.23
N THR A 63 -23.03 -6.27 -14.35
CA THR A 63 -22.29 -6.95 -15.40
C THR A 63 -20.92 -6.32 -15.49
N LEU A 64 -19.88 -7.14 -15.42
CA LEU A 64 -18.50 -6.72 -15.66
C LEU A 64 -18.09 -7.21 -17.05
N GLU A 65 -17.69 -6.28 -17.92
CA GLU A 65 -17.11 -6.58 -19.23
C GLU A 65 -15.59 -6.58 -19.11
N THR A 66 -14.97 -7.71 -19.48
CA THR A 66 -13.51 -7.89 -19.37
C THR A 66 -12.79 -7.54 -20.68
N LEU A 67 -11.75 -6.70 -20.64
CA LEU A 67 -10.93 -6.30 -21.82
C LEU A 67 -10.40 -7.48 -22.67
N ASN A 68 -10.02 -8.60 -22.04
CA ASN A 68 -9.24 -9.66 -22.75
C ASN A 68 -10.10 -10.77 -23.36
N PHE A 69 -11.34 -10.95 -22.91
CA PHE A 69 -12.16 -12.11 -23.33
C PHE A 69 -13.56 -11.75 -23.83
N LEU A 70 -13.94 -10.45 -23.85
CA LEU A 70 -15.33 -10.02 -24.08
C LEU A 70 -16.33 -10.82 -23.22
N GLN A 71 -15.88 -11.25 -22.03
CA GLN A 71 -16.68 -12.04 -21.12
C GLN A 71 -17.48 -11.10 -20.22
N VAL A 72 -18.76 -11.44 -20.09
CA VAL A 72 -19.73 -10.80 -19.21
C VAL A 72 -19.79 -11.64 -17.93
N LEU A 73 -19.29 -11.08 -16.82
CA LEU A 73 -19.37 -11.73 -15.51
C LEU A 73 -20.59 -11.19 -14.75
N PRO A 74 -21.60 -12.03 -14.44
CA PRO A 74 -22.70 -11.63 -13.57
C PRO A 74 -22.18 -11.51 -12.13
N ALA A 75 -22.55 -10.43 -11.45
CA ALA A 75 -22.20 -10.20 -10.05
C ALA A 75 -23.39 -9.64 -9.26
N ASP A 76 -23.56 -10.13 -8.04
CA ASP A 76 -24.52 -9.57 -7.08
C ASP A 76 -23.98 -8.30 -6.40
N ALA A 77 -22.65 -8.19 -6.30
CA ALA A 77 -21.93 -7.06 -5.74
C ALA A 77 -20.55 -6.89 -6.39
N VAL A 78 -20.07 -5.65 -6.45
CA VAL A 78 -18.73 -5.31 -6.96
C VAL A 78 -18.03 -4.43 -5.93
N VAL A 79 -16.81 -4.80 -5.55
CA VAL A 79 -15.94 -3.99 -4.68
C VAL A 79 -14.76 -3.48 -5.48
N VAL A 80 -14.59 -2.17 -5.54
CA VAL A 80 -13.49 -1.52 -6.27
C VAL A 80 -12.49 -0.92 -5.29
N GLY A 81 -11.23 -1.33 -5.40
CA GLY A 81 -10.11 -0.78 -4.64
C GLY A 81 -8.98 -0.36 -5.57
N ALA A 82 -9.09 0.82 -6.17
CA ALA A 82 -8.18 1.32 -7.22
C ALA A 82 -7.08 2.28 -6.72
N GLY A 83 -6.86 2.33 -5.40
CA GLY A 83 -5.99 3.32 -4.76
C GLY A 83 -6.75 4.55 -4.28
N VAL A 84 -6.00 5.53 -3.77
CA VAL A 84 -6.56 6.79 -3.25
C VAL A 84 -5.79 7.98 -3.83
N LEU A 85 -6.48 9.11 -3.97
CA LEU A 85 -5.88 10.39 -4.32
C LEU A 85 -5.92 11.31 -3.09
N PRO A 86 -4.85 12.11 -2.85
CA PRO A 86 -4.87 13.15 -1.84
C PRO A 86 -6.07 14.09 -2.03
N ASN A 87 -6.82 14.34 -0.97
CA ASN A 87 -7.92 15.30 -1.01
C ASN A 87 -7.39 16.73 -0.87
N THR A 88 -6.83 17.30 -1.93
CA THR A 88 -6.19 18.63 -1.93
C THR A 88 -7.00 19.70 -2.65
N ARG A 89 -8.25 19.41 -3.02
CA ARG A 89 -9.11 20.36 -3.76
C ARG A 89 -9.50 21.60 -2.96
N PHE A 90 -9.32 21.56 -1.64
CA PHE A 90 -9.67 22.66 -0.74
C PHE A 90 -8.55 23.71 -0.60
N VAL A 91 -7.37 23.44 -1.14
CA VAL A 91 -6.22 24.37 -1.11
C VAL A 91 -5.94 24.90 -2.51
N GLU A 92 -5.71 26.21 -2.60
CA GLU A 92 -5.31 26.90 -3.83
C GLU A 92 -3.92 27.53 -3.63
N GLY A 93 -3.15 27.67 -4.71
CA GLY A 93 -1.84 28.34 -4.68
C GLY A 93 -0.69 27.54 -4.04
N LEU A 94 -0.93 26.31 -3.61
CA LEU A 94 0.12 25.42 -3.11
C LEU A 94 0.78 24.62 -4.24
N SER A 95 2.08 24.37 -4.10
CA SER A 95 2.78 23.39 -4.94
C SER A 95 2.36 21.98 -4.55
N LEU A 96 1.72 21.28 -5.49
CA LEU A 96 1.39 19.87 -5.39
C LEU A 96 2.39 19.02 -6.19
N ASP A 97 2.66 17.80 -5.75
CA ASP A 97 3.44 16.84 -6.53
C ASP A 97 2.64 16.30 -7.74
N LYS A 98 3.28 15.46 -8.56
CA LYS A 98 2.64 14.82 -9.72
C LYS A 98 1.41 13.97 -9.39
N ASN A 99 1.21 13.60 -8.12
CA ASN A 99 0.10 12.80 -7.63
C ASN A 99 -0.93 13.64 -6.85
N GLY A 100 -0.77 14.97 -6.82
CA GLY A 100 -1.69 15.89 -6.16
C GLY A 100 -1.46 16.07 -4.66
N ALA A 101 -0.33 15.62 -4.10
CA ALA A 101 -0.01 15.74 -2.68
C ALA A 101 0.64 17.08 -2.33
N ILE A 102 0.35 17.62 -1.14
CA ILE A 102 1.00 18.83 -0.62
C ILE A 102 2.47 18.52 -0.35
N VAL A 103 3.36 19.28 -0.98
CA VAL A 103 4.81 19.10 -0.81
C VAL A 103 5.26 19.79 0.49
N VAL A 104 5.81 19.01 1.43
CA VAL A 104 6.29 19.52 2.71
C VAL A 104 7.79 19.29 2.91
N ASN A 105 8.42 20.15 3.70
CA ASN A 105 9.81 20.03 4.15
C ASN A 105 9.94 19.03 5.33
N PRO A 106 11.15 18.77 5.86
CA PRO A 106 11.34 17.85 6.99
C PRO A 106 10.60 18.23 8.28
N LEU A 107 10.15 19.49 8.41
CA LEU A 107 9.36 19.99 9.54
C LEU A 107 7.84 19.86 9.29
N LEU A 108 7.43 19.19 8.20
CA LEU A 108 6.04 19.05 7.76
C LEU A 108 5.35 20.39 7.42
N GLN A 109 6.14 21.42 7.16
CA GLN A 109 5.69 22.73 6.68
C GLN A 109 5.62 22.69 5.15
N ALA A 110 4.56 23.24 4.56
CA ALA A 110 4.43 23.31 3.12
C ALA A 110 5.51 24.21 2.52
N GLU A 111 6.17 23.73 1.47
CA GLU A 111 7.30 24.47 0.88
C GLU A 111 6.87 25.75 0.17
N ALA A 112 5.63 25.80 -0.31
CA ALA A 112 5.07 26.98 -0.96
C ALA A 112 4.53 28.03 0.03
N CYS A 113 4.50 27.76 1.34
CA CYS A 113 3.79 28.58 2.30
C CYS A 113 4.31 28.43 3.75
N ASP A 114 4.91 29.49 4.29
CA ASP A 114 5.59 29.47 5.60
C ASP A 114 4.66 29.29 6.81
N ASN A 115 3.36 29.54 6.68
CA ASN A 115 2.40 29.40 7.79
C ASN A 115 1.46 28.21 7.62
N LEU A 116 1.78 27.27 6.72
CA LEU A 116 0.98 26.07 6.48
C LEU A 116 1.79 24.81 6.79
N PHE A 117 1.16 23.89 7.51
CA PHE A 117 1.70 22.55 7.76
C PHE A 117 0.71 21.51 7.25
N ALA A 118 1.21 20.38 6.77
CA ALA A 118 0.39 19.28 6.29
C ALA A 118 0.90 17.93 6.82
N ALA A 119 -0.03 17.06 7.20
CA ALA A 119 0.22 15.76 7.79
C ALA A 119 -0.81 14.74 7.28
N GLY A 120 -0.42 13.47 7.27
CA GLY A 120 -1.20 12.35 6.79
C GLY A 120 -1.12 12.16 5.27
N ASP A 121 -2.05 11.36 4.75
CA ASP A 121 -2.12 10.90 3.36
C ASP A 121 -2.13 12.04 2.33
N VAL A 122 -2.40 13.28 2.76
CA VAL A 122 -2.48 14.47 1.93
C VAL A 122 -1.11 15.03 1.53
N CYS A 123 -0.03 14.68 2.25
CA CYS A 123 1.29 15.29 2.04
C CYS A 123 2.37 14.31 1.58
N ALA A 124 3.30 14.83 0.79
CA ALA A 124 4.53 14.16 0.39
C ALA A 124 5.71 14.81 1.14
N TYR A 125 6.48 14.00 1.85
CA TYR A 125 7.57 14.43 2.73
C TYR A 125 8.89 13.77 2.33
N PRO A 126 10.05 14.40 2.61
CA PRO A 126 11.34 13.78 2.35
C PRO A 126 11.57 12.63 3.33
N ALA A 127 11.71 11.41 2.81
CA ALA A 127 12.04 10.25 3.63
C ALA A 127 13.43 10.43 4.25
N LEU A 128 13.54 10.21 5.56
CA LEU A 128 14.76 10.50 6.33
C LEU A 128 16.04 9.90 5.71
N ARG A 129 15.96 8.63 5.29
CA ARG A 129 17.15 7.89 4.86
C ARG A 129 17.56 8.18 3.42
N THR A 130 16.62 8.45 2.53
CA THR A 130 16.91 8.61 1.09
C THR A 130 16.81 10.06 0.62
N GLY A 131 16.19 10.94 1.41
CA GLY A 131 15.83 12.30 0.99
C GLY A 131 14.75 12.36 -0.10
N GLN A 132 14.38 11.21 -0.70
CA GLN A 132 13.36 11.14 -1.72
C GLN A 132 12.00 11.48 -1.13
N ARG A 133 11.18 12.19 -1.90
CA ARG A 133 9.82 12.51 -1.51
C ARG A 133 8.96 11.25 -1.58
N VAL A 134 8.31 10.93 -0.48
CA VAL A 134 7.38 9.81 -0.37
C VAL A 134 6.04 10.28 0.17
N ARG A 135 4.99 9.56 -0.19
CA ARG A 135 3.66 9.71 0.37
C ARG A 135 3.23 8.35 0.91
N ILE A 136 2.92 8.30 2.19
CA ILE A 136 2.60 7.05 2.88
C ILE A 136 1.16 7.12 3.39
N GLU A 137 0.33 6.21 2.89
CA GLU A 137 -1.09 6.07 3.20
C GLU A 137 -1.28 5.11 4.39
N HIS A 138 -0.93 5.56 5.59
CA HIS A 138 -1.02 4.72 6.78
C HIS A 138 -1.32 5.53 8.04
N TRP A 139 -2.22 4.99 8.87
CA TRP A 139 -2.73 5.65 10.07
C TRP A 139 -1.62 5.99 11.08
N ASP A 140 -0.62 5.12 11.27
CA ASP A 140 0.49 5.37 12.20
C ASP A 140 1.34 6.54 11.70
N VAL A 141 1.67 6.58 10.40
CA VAL A 141 2.43 7.69 9.81
C VAL A 141 1.64 8.99 9.93
N ALA A 142 0.35 8.99 9.61
CA ALA A 142 -0.51 10.16 9.76
C ALA A 142 -0.57 10.66 11.21
N MET A 143 -0.69 9.75 12.18
CA MET A 143 -0.69 10.07 13.60
C MET A 143 0.65 10.69 14.05
N GLN A 144 1.80 10.12 13.64
CA GLN A 144 3.11 10.68 13.99
C GLN A 144 3.37 12.02 13.31
N GLN A 145 2.98 12.17 12.04
CA GLN A 145 3.08 13.43 11.32
C GLN A 145 2.25 14.52 12.00
N GLY A 146 1.03 14.21 12.43
CA GLY A 146 0.18 15.16 13.16
C GLY A 146 0.85 15.68 14.44
N ARG A 147 1.51 14.80 15.21
CA ARG A 147 2.26 15.21 16.42
C ARG A 147 3.43 16.14 16.09
N VAL A 148 4.24 15.78 15.10
CA VAL A 148 5.42 16.57 14.71
C VAL A 148 5.01 17.92 14.09
N ALA A 149 3.99 17.94 13.24
CA ALA A 149 3.46 19.17 12.65
C ALA A 149 2.96 20.13 13.75
N ALA A 150 2.21 19.63 14.74
CA ALA A 150 1.76 20.44 15.87
C ALA A 150 2.93 20.99 16.70
N GLN A 151 3.97 20.20 16.95
CA GLN A 151 5.18 20.67 17.62
C GLN A 151 5.88 21.78 16.82
N ASN A 152 5.92 21.67 15.50
CA ASN A 152 6.58 22.67 14.65
C ASN A 152 5.77 23.95 14.50
N MET A 153 4.44 23.87 14.51
CA MET A 153 3.57 25.05 14.66
C MET A 153 3.87 25.81 15.98
N LEU A 154 4.30 25.10 17.02
CA LEU A 154 4.70 25.67 18.32
C LEU A 154 6.19 26.09 18.38
N GLY A 155 6.89 26.12 17.24
CA GLY A 155 8.29 26.55 17.16
C GLY A 155 9.29 25.57 17.77
N LYS A 156 8.99 24.26 17.79
CA LYS A 156 9.91 23.24 18.31
C LYS A 156 10.96 22.75 17.30
N PHE A 157 10.79 23.04 16.00
CA PHE A 157 11.74 22.71 14.92
C PHE A 157 12.21 21.24 14.91
N GLN A 158 11.28 20.32 15.17
CA GLN A 158 11.51 18.87 15.19
C GLN A 158 11.33 18.27 13.79
N PRO A 159 12.37 17.67 13.18
CA PRO A 159 12.22 16.96 11.92
C PRO A 159 11.38 15.68 12.10
N PHE A 160 10.61 15.33 11.06
CA PHE A 160 9.88 14.08 10.97
C PHE A 160 10.83 12.94 10.56
N THR A 161 11.13 12.04 11.50
CA THR A 161 12.11 10.96 11.35
C THR A 161 11.51 9.56 11.40
N THR A 162 10.18 9.45 11.41
CA THR A 162 9.48 8.17 11.58
C THR A 162 9.74 7.26 10.39
N THR A 163 10.18 6.04 10.68
CA THR A 163 10.25 4.98 9.68
C THR A 163 8.86 4.35 9.52
N PRO A 164 8.28 4.31 8.31
CA PRO A 164 6.95 3.75 8.09
C PRO A 164 6.85 2.32 8.60
N PHE A 165 5.74 2.02 9.28
CA PHE A 165 5.40 0.69 9.74
C PHE A 165 3.93 0.42 9.45
N PHE A 166 3.61 -0.79 9.01
CA PHE A 166 2.23 -1.26 8.90
C PHE A 166 2.12 -2.75 9.20
N TRP A 167 0.89 -3.19 9.43
CA TRP A 167 0.57 -4.60 9.63
C TRP A 167 -0.71 -4.99 8.89
N SER A 168 -0.79 -6.26 8.51
CA SER A 168 -2.00 -6.84 7.97
C SER A 168 -2.26 -8.27 8.44
N GLY A 169 -3.44 -8.51 9.01
CA GLY A 169 -4.00 -9.85 9.13
C GLY A 169 -4.62 -10.25 7.80
N LEU A 170 -4.21 -11.39 7.25
CA LEU A 170 -4.70 -11.93 5.98
C LEU A 170 -5.19 -13.37 6.23
N PHE A 171 -6.31 -13.76 5.62
CA PHE A 171 -6.82 -15.15 5.61
C PHE A 171 -6.94 -15.82 6.99
N GLY A 172 -7.26 -15.04 8.03
CA GLY A 172 -7.45 -15.51 9.40
C GLY A 172 -6.18 -15.90 10.17
N ASN A 173 -5.14 -16.42 9.51
CA ASN A 173 -3.96 -17.02 10.14
C ASN A 173 -2.60 -16.44 9.67
N LEU A 174 -2.58 -15.47 8.76
CA LEU A 174 -1.36 -14.81 8.31
C LEU A 174 -1.25 -13.41 8.92
N ASN A 175 -0.24 -13.20 9.76
CA ASN A 175 0.13 -11.91 10.32
C ASN A 175 1.33 -11.35 9.54
N LEU A 176 1.08 -10.39 8.66
CA LEU A 176 2.12 -9.63 7.98
C LEU A 176 2.45 -8.38 8.79
N ARG A 177 3.73 -8.13 9.03
CA ARG A 177 4.24 -6.84 9.51
C ARG A 177 5.30 -6.34 8.55
N PHE A 178 5.36 -5.03 8.34
CA PHE A 178 6.31 -4.43 7.42
C PHE A 178 6.83 -3.13 8.00
N VAL A 179 8.14 -2.95 7.95
CA VAL A 179 8.82 -1.74 8.38
C VAL A 179 9.77 -1.25 7.29
N GLY A 180 9.80 0.06 7.09
CA GLY A 180 10.63 0.72 6.09
C GLY A 180 9.87 1.05 4.81
N HIS A 181 10.65 1.42 3.79
CA HIS A 181 10.16 1.72 2.46
C HIS A 181 11.13 1.10 1.47
N ALA A 182 10.66 0.07 0.77
CA ALA A 182 11.43 -0.62 -0.25
C ALA A 182 11.30 0.14 -1.59
N PRO A 183 12.42 0.56 -2.21
CA PRO A 183 12.37 1.16 -3.55
C PRO A 183 11.87 0.15 -4.60
N GLU A 184 11.41 0.65 -5.75
CA GLU A 184 10.94 -0.22 -6.84
C GLU A 184 12.05 -1.11 -7.41
N ALA A 185 13.28 -0.60 -7.49
CA ALA A 185 14.49 -1.35 -7.80
C ALA A 185 15.08 -1.89 -6.50
N LEU A 186 15.11 -3.21 -6.34
CA LEU A 186 15.75 -3.88 -5.22
C LEU A 186 16.83 -4.78 -5.78
N ASP A 187 17.98 -4.81 -5.14
CA ASP A 187 19.09 -5.66 -5.58
C ASP A 187 18.89 -7.11 -5.13
N ARG A 188 18.41 -7.29 -3.88
CA ARG A 188 18.24 -8.61 -3.29
C ARG A 188 17.13 -8.61 -2.24
N VAL A 189 16.51 -9.77 -2.08
CA VAL A 189 15.67 -10.10 -0.92
C VAL A 189 16.28 -11.32 -0.24
N ILE A 190 16.58 -11.18 1.05
CA ILE A 190 17.13 -12.26 1.89
C ILE A 190 15.99 -12.79 2.75
N ILE A 191 15.80 -14.11 2.77
CA ILE A 191 14.73 -14.74 3.54
C ILE A 191 15.34 -15.57 4.68
N GLU A 192 14.81 -15.37 5.88
CA GLU A 192 15.15 -16.17 7.07
C GLU A 192 13.90 -16.83 7.64
N GLY A 193 13.90 -18.16 7.73
CA GLY A 193 12.79 -18.95 8.26
C GLY A 193 12.17 -19.87 7.22
N ASP A 194 10.93 -20.26 7.45
CA ASP A 194 10.24 -21.27 6.67
C ASP A 194 9.12 -20.65 5.81
N VAL A 195 9.43 -20.44 4.54
CA VAL A 195 8.47 -19.97 3.53
C VAL A 195 7.33 -20.97 3.34
N SER A 196 7.62 -22.27 3.46
CA SER A 196 6.61 -23.31 3.29
C SER A 196 5.59 -23.31 4.44
N ASN A 197 6.00 -22.92 5.65
CA ASN A 197 5.10 -22.77 6.79
C ASN A 197 4.60 -21.34 7.02
N MET A 198 4.92 -20.41 6.10
CA MET A 198 4.56 -18.99 6.23
C MET A 198 5.03 -18.38 7.55
N GLU A 199 6.23 -18.78 8.01
CA GLU A 199 6.87 -18.31 9.24
C GLU A 199 8.30 -17.85 8.91
N PHE A 200 8.42 -16.61 8.44
CA PHE A 200 9.70 -16.10 7.93
C PHE A 200 9.81 -14.59 8.02
N ILE A 201 11.05 -14.12 7.86
CA ILE A 201 11.44 -12.72 7.72
C ILE A 201 11.98 -12.52 6.31
N SER A 202 11.62 -11.42 5.66
CA SER A 202 12.19 -10.98 4.39
C SER A 202 12.88 -9.63 4.58
N TYR A 203 14.17 -9.57 4.27
CA TYR A 203 14.98 -8.37 4.26
C TYR A 203 15.12 -7.87 2.83
N TYR A 204 14.64 -6.68 2.54
CA TYR A 204 14.75 -6.04 1.23
C TYR A 204 16.00 -5.16 1.25
N THR A 205 16.97 -5.43 0.39
CA THR A 205 18.25 -4.72 0.39
C THR A 205 18.48 -3.95 -0.90
N GLU A 206 19.15 -2.81 -0.76
CA GLU A 206 19.77 -2.04 -1.84
C GLU A 206 21.22 -1.84 -1.42
N ASP A 207 22.16 -2.25 -2.27
CA ASP A 207 23.56 -2.47 -1.94
C ASP A 207 23.71 -3.37 -0.70
N ASP A 208 24.51 -2.95 0.28
CA ASP A 208 24.73 -3.64 1.55
C ASP A 208 23.80 -3.15 2.68
N GLU A 209 22.76 -2.36 2.36
CA GLU A 209 21.83 -1.80 3.35
C GLU A 209 20.44 -2.46 3.31
N ILE A 210 19.90 -2.76 4.50
CA ILE A 210 18.51 -3.20 4.65
C ILE A 210 17.58 -2.00 4.50
N ARG A 211 16.78 -1.99 3.43
CA ARG A 211 15.82 -0.92 3.13
C ARG A 211 14.43 -1.16 3.73
N ALA A 212 14.01 -2.40 3.83
CA ALA A 212 12.78 -2.75 4.53
C ALA A 212 12.86 -4.15 5.10
N VAL A 213 11.95 -4.46 6.03
CA VAL A 213 11.78 -5.80 6.57
C VAL A 213 10.30 -6.14 6.59
N ALA A 214 9.95 -7.32 6.09
CA ALA A 214 8.64 -7.93 6.28
C ALA A 214 8.77 -9.14 7.20
N THR A 215 7.85 -9.31 8.15
CA THR A 215 7.69 -10.56 8.90
C THR A 215 6.34 -11.18 8.58
N VAL A 216 6.31 -12.50 8.46
CA VAL A 216 5.10 -13.29 8.32
C VAL A 216 5.09 -14.29 9.47
N ASN A 217 4.10 -14.17 10.37
CA ASN A 217 3.95 -14.99 11.58
C ASN A 217 5.18 -15.06 12.50
N LYS A 218 6.10 -14.10 12.38
CA LYS A 218 7.27 -13.88 13.24
C LYS A 218 7.26 -12.48 13.83
#